data_AF-A0A922XR57-F1
#
_entry.id   AF-A0A922XR57-F1
#
_cell.length_a   1.000
_cell.length_b   1.000
_cell.length_c   1.000
_cell.angle_alpha   90.00
_cell.angle_beta   90.00
_cell.angle_gamma   90.00
#
_symmetry.space_group_name_H-M   'P 1'
#
loop_
_entity.id
_entity.type
_entity.pdbx_description
1 polymer ?
#
loop_
_entity_poly.entity_id
_entity_poly.type
_entity_poly.pdbx_seq_one_letter_code
_entity_poly.pdbx_strand_id
1 'polypeptide(L)'
;MNKSSFLALALALGICFPSFSQKVKYKDLFILLSQKQYDQAEPFLKRYLKENTDNPNAYLYMGIIYQDKSAKMDVLKQADQLILDADSAVYFYGLAVKGITEKELKRNDEYYQMYNRRDLRTGEFGVKLSDVQLDLEKRQQALKERKEKVSQLNASLHQSEVLYQKSVERYKAIVNRYPSEKQFYLRTNDEQVKELNRIIDAFDSCMAAFSTYKAISQTLGKTGYNQSANLQEIRVYDKDGLVVANFMVDDVRLWDYKKWVQGATEAINKDIKPLRENLVTYDVEINKLREKIKKDSVAINSELASLSARLRFDQLKRYDPKPMPILLFEMKMAELEYASELIHNKAYKDSADVRLKLNNS
;
A
#
# COMPACT_ATOMS: atom_id res chain seq x y z
N MET A 1 30.22 19.90 67.46
CA MET A 1 30.56 19.61 66.06
C MET A 1 31.77 18.70 66.03
N ASN A 2 31.57 17.44 65.68
CA ASN A 2 32.59 16.39 65.86
C ASN A 2 33.68 16.50 64.80
N LYS A 3 34.94 16.53 65.26
CA LYS A 3 36.13 16.51 64.39
C LYS A 3 36.16 15.30 63.45
N SER A 4 35.44 14.22 63.77
CA SER A 4 35.27 13.04 62.92
C SER A 4 34.40 13.28 61.68
N SER A 5 33.45 14.22 61.73
CA SER A 5 32.58 14.54 60.58
C SER A 5 33.31 15.38 59.52
N PHE A 6 34.31 16.17 59.92
CA PHE A 6 35.13 16.94 58.97
C PHE A 6 36.15 16.07 58.24
N LEU A 7 36.68 15.03 58.90
CA LEU A 7 37.61 14.09 58.28
C LEU A 7 36.91 13.18 57.25
N ALA A 8 35.67 12.77 57.51
CA ALA A 8 34.87 11.99 56.56
C ALA A 8 34.50 12.79 55.31
N LEU A 9 34.24 14.10 55.45
CA LEU A 9 33.96 14.99 54.31
C LEU A 9 35.22 15.27 53.47
N ALA A 10 36.38 15.42 54.12
CA ALA A 10 37.66 15.61 53.45
C ALA A 10 38.14 14.33 52.72
N LEU A 11 37.81 13.14 53.24
CA LEU A 11 38.12 11.87 52.57
C LEU A 11 37.20 11.59 51.36
N ALA A 12 35.94 12.03 51.41
CA ALA A 12 34.98 11.89 50.30
C ALA A 12 35.26 12.84 49.12
N LEU A 13 35.92 13.98 49.37
CA LEU A 13 36.32 14.95 48.32
C LEU A 13 37.65 14.60 47.63
N GLY A 14 38.40 13.60 48.14
CA GLY A 14 39.71 13.21 47.62
C GLY A 14 39.72 12.14 46.52
N ILE A 15 38.56 11.59 46.11
CA ILE A 15 38.47 10.48 45.14
C ILE A 15 37.81 10.92 43.82
N CYS A 16 37.78 12.23 43.53
CA CYS A 16 37.59 12.70 42.16
C CYS A 16 38.95 12.83 41.48
N PHE A 17 39.66 11.70 41.32
CA PHE A 17 40.73 11.67 40.34
C PHE A 17 40.07 11.87 38.97
N PRO A 18 40.47 12.88 38.17
CA PRO A 18 40.12 12.85 36.76
C PRO A 18 40.72 11.55 36.23
N SER A 19 39.87 10.66 35.69
CA SER A 19 40.35 9.56 34.85
C SER A 19 41.21 10.20 33.77
N PHE A 20 42.53 10.14 33.97
CA PHE A 20 43.49 10.68 33.02
C PHE A 20 43.15 10.06 31.68
N SER A 21 42.74 10.91 30.74
CA SER A 21 42.55 10.54 29.35
C SER A 21 43.89 10.06 28.82
N GLN A 22 44.18 8.77 28.97
CA GLN A 22 45.35 8.16 28.38
C GLN A 22 45.21 8.36 26.87
N LYS A 23 46.16 9.12 26.30
CA LYS A 23 46.22 9.36 24.87
C LYS A 23 46.24 8.01 24.16
N VAL A 24 45.16 7.69 23.45
CA VAL A 24 44.98 6.40 22.78
C VAL A 24 46.07 6.30 21.70
N LYS A 25 46.98 5.32 21.83
CA LYS A 25 47.98 5.06 20.80
C LYS A 25 47.35 4.23 19.68
N TYR A 26 47.65 4.60 18.43
CA TYR A 26 47.09 3.90 17.27
C TYR A 26 47.50 2.43 17.20
N LYS A 27 48.74 2.11 17.59
CA LYS A 27 49.26 0.73 17.58
C LYS A 27 48.44 -0.22 18.45
N ASP A 28 48.06 0.22 19.65
CA ASP A 28 47.26 -0.58 20.58
C ASP A 28 45.83 -0.78 20.03
N LEU A 29 45.29 0.26 19.40
CA LEU A 29 43.99 0.21 18.73
C LEU A 29 44.00 -0.72 17.50
N PHE A 30 45.08 -0.73 16.72
CA PHE A 30 45.21 -1.55 15.52
C PHE A 30 45.14 -3.05 15.82
N ILE A 31 45.59 -3.48 17.00
CA ILE A 31 45.45 -4.88 17.44
C ILE A 31 43.98 -5.30 17.46
N LEU A 32 43.11 -4.47 18.06
CA LEU A 32 41.66 -4.74 18.09
C LEU A 32 41.05 -4.72 16.69
N LEU A 33 41.47 -3.76 15.85
CA LEU A 33 40.97 -3.58 14.48
C LEU A 33 41.34 -4.76 13.56
N SER A 34 42.58 -5.20 13.61
CA SER A 34 43.07 -6.35 12.83
C SER A 34 42.44 -7.67 13.27
N GLN A 35 42.08 -7.80 14.54
CA GLN A 35 41.31 -8.93 15.09
C GLN A 35 39.79 -8.82 14.86
N LYS A 36 39.32 -7.80 14.11
CA LYS A 36 37.90 -7.54 13.82
C LYS A 36 37.03 -7.34 15.06
N GLN A 37 37.61 -6.90 16.18
CA GLN A 37 36.89 -6.56 17.41
C GLN A 37 36.28 -5.15 17.31
N TYR A 38 35.45 -4.93 16.28
CA TYR A 38 34.97 -3.61 15.89
C TYR A 38 34.13 -2.92 16.97
N ASP A 39 33.28 -3.67 17.68
CA ASP A 39 32.44 -3.12 18.76
C ASP A 39 33.28 -2.55 19.90
N GLN A 40 34.42 -3.18 20.20
CA GLN A 40 35.35 -2.71 21.22
C GLN A 40 36.24 -1.59 20.70
N ALA A 41 36.68 -1.66 19.44
CA ALA A 41 37.61 -0.70 18.85
C ALA A 41 36.97 0.64 18.52
N GLU A 42 35.70 0.67 18.10
CA GLU A 42 35.04 1.87 17.59
C GLU A 42 35.04 3.06 18.56
N PRO A 43 34.70 2.93 19.86
CA PRO A 43 34.73 4.07 20.79
C PRO A 43 36.13 4.68 20.92
N PHE A 44 37.16 3.84 20.92
CA PHE A 44 38.55 4.29 20.99
C PHE A 44 39.00 4.93 19.68
N LEU A 45 38.61 4.37 18.54
CA LEU A 45 38.91 4.92 17.22
C LEU A 45 38.24 6.29 17.00
N LYS A 46 36.98 6.46 17.44
CA LYS A 46 36.30 7.75 17.43
C LYS A 46 37.01 8.80 18.27
N ARG A 47 37.52 8.43 19.46
CA ARG A 47 38.32 9.34 20.30
C ARG A 47 39.65 9.68 19.63
N TYR A 48 40.32 8.69 19.07
CA TYR A 48 41.59 8.87 18.36
C TYR A 48 41.47 9.85 17.19
N LEU A 49 40.45 9.69 16.35
CA LEU A 49 40.21 10.53 15.16
C LEU A 49 39.79 11.98 15.50
N LYS A 50 39.32 12.25 16.72
CA LYS A 50 39.07 13.64 17.17
C LYS A 50 40.36 14.43 17.37
N GLU A 51 41.42 13.74 17.79
CA GLU A 51 42.72 14.35 18.10
C GLU A 51 43.73 14.18 16.95
N ASN A 52 43.50 13.23 16.04
CA ASN A 52 44.42 12.86 14.96
C ASN A 52 43.66 12.76 13.63
N THR A 53 43.71 13.84 12.85
CA THR A 53 42.99 13.94 11.57
C THR A 53 43.82 13.51 10.36
N ASP A 54 45.11 13.22 10.55
CA ASP A 54 46.07 12.81 9.50
C ASP A 54 46.52 11.36 9.69
N ASN A 55 45.55 10.44 9.84
CA ASN A 55 45.80 9.01 9.87
C ASN A 55 44.87 8.30 8.88
N PRO A 56 45.34 8.05 7.64
CA PRO A 56 44.51 7.47 6.58
C PRO A 56 44.05 6.04 6.90
N ASN A 57 44.87 5.25 7.61
CA ASN A 57 44.52 3.90 8.03
C ASN A 57 43.41 3.89 9.09
N ALA A 58 43.42 4.87 10.01
CA ALA A 58 42.36 5.03 10.99
C ALA A 58 41.00 5.32 10.33
N TYR A 59 40.99 6.16 9.29
CA TYR A 59 39.78 6.38 8.48
C TYR A 59 39.35 5.13 7.71
N LEU A 60 40.31 4.38 7.13
CA LEU A 60 40.03 3.11 6.46
C LEU A 60 39.26 2.17 7.39
N TYR A 61 39.76 1.95 8.62
CA TYR A 61 39.09 1.07 9.57
C TYR A 61 37.76 1.61 10.08
N MET A 62 37.60 2.93 10.20
CA MET A 62 36.29 3.50 10.51
C MET A 62 35.27 3.19 9.40
N GLY A 63 35.69 3.30 8.13
CA GLY A 63 34.88 2.88 6.99
C GLY A 63 34.50 1.39 7.04
N ILE A 64 35.44 0.52 7.40
CA ILE A 64 35.20 -0.92 7.57
C ILE A 64 34.18 -1.19 8.69
N ILE A 65 34.31 -0.52 9.84
CA ILE A 65 33.38 -0.67 10.97
C ILE A 65 31.95 -0.32 10.56
N TYR A 66 31.76 0.84 9.91
CA TYR A 66 30.44 1.26 9.45
C TYR A 66 29.89 0.35 8.34
N GLN A 67 30.75 -0.15 7.45
CA GLN A 67 30.35 -1.16 6.47
C GLN A 67 29.86 -2.45 7.15
N ASP A 68 30.59 -2.95 8.16
CA ASP A 68 30.20 -4.14 8.92
C ASP A 68 28.87 -3.96 9.67
N LYS A 69 28.66 -2.80 10.28
CA LYS A 69 27.38 -2.46 10.93
C LYS A 69 26.22 -2.47 9.95
N SER A 70 26.34 -1.74 8.84
CA SER A 70 25.28 -1.70 7.81
C SER A 70 24.99 -3.10 7.22
N ALA A 71 25.99 -3.98 7.15
CA ALA A 71 25.81 -5.33 6.64
C ALA A 71 24.99 -6.24 7.57
N LYS A 72 25.05 -5.98 8.89
CA LYS A 72 24.33 -6.73 9.94
C LYS A 72 22.90 -6.26 10.17
N MET A 73 22.54 -5.09 9.63
CA MET A 73 21.22 -4.49 9.81
C MET A 73 20.14 -5.14 8.95
N ASP A 74 18.93 -5.16 9.49
CA ASP A 74 17.75 -5.62 8.78
C ASP A 74 17.35 -4.62 7.69
N VAL A 75 17.24 -5.10 6.45
CA VAL A 75 17.00 -4.25 5.28
C VAL A 75 15.60 -3.62 5.23
N LEU A 76 14.63 -4.12 6.02
CA LEU A 76 13.27 -3.56 6.11
C LEU A 76 13.05 -2.82 7.43
N LYS A 77 13.44 -3.42 8.56
CA LYS A 77 13.17 -2.85 9.89
C LYS A 77 14.14 -1.76 10.31
N GLN A 78 15.35 -1.77 9.77
CA GLN A 78 16.45 -0.88 10.15
C GLN A 78 17.02 -0.13 8.95
N ALA A 79 16.20 0.08 7.91
CA ALA A 79 16.62 0.67 6.64
C ALA A 79 17.30 2.03 6.80
N ASP A 80 16.72 2.92 7.60
CA ASP A 80 17.27 4.26 7.82
C ASP A 80 18.66 4.21 8.45
N GLN A 81 18.82 3.40 9.50
CA GLN A 81 20.11 3.26 10.16
C GLN A 81 21.14 2.58 9.26
N LEU A 82 20.73 1.60 8.45
CA LEU A 82 21.59 0.95 7.46
C LEU A 82 22.11 1.97 6.44
N ILE A 83 21.23 2.85 5.93
CA ILE A 83 21.60 3.89 4.97
C ILE A 83 22.57 4.89 5.62
N LEU A 84 22.31 5.33 6.85
CA LEU A 84 23.20 6.23 7.59
C LEU A 84 24.59 5.64 7.83
N ASP A 85 24.66 4.36 8.20
CA ASP A 85 25.92 3.66 8.38
C ASP A 85 26.65 3.45 7.05
N ALA A 86 25.93 3.14 5.96
CA ALA A 86 26.52 3.05 4.63
C ALA A 86 27.10 4.40 4.15
N ASP A 87 26.40 5.51 4.40
CA ASP A 87 26.90 6.86 4.09
C ASP A 87 28.13 7.23 4.92
N SER A 88 28.12 6.87 6.21
CA SER A 88 29.28 7.04 7.08
C SER A 88 30.48 6.24 6.57
N ALA A 89 30.27 4.99 6.15
CA ALA A 89 31.32 4.16 5.57
C ALA A 89 31.90 4.78 4.29
N VAL A 90 31.04 5.23 3.37
CA VAL A 90 31.47 5.91 2.13
C VAL A 90 32.29 7.16 2.42
N TYR A 91 31.85 7.97 3.38
CA TYR A 91 32.57 9.17 3.82
C TYR A 91 33.97 8.85 4.33
N PHE A 92 34.09 7.89 5.25
CA PHE A 92 35.39 7.51 5.83
C PHE A 92 36.33 6.87 4.82
N TYR A 93 35.81 6.05 3.89
CA TYR A 93 36.61 5.58 2.76
C TYR A 93 37.10 6.74 1.88
N GLY A 94 36.29 7.78 1.68
CA GLY A 94 36.69 8.97 0.93
C GLY A 94 37.83 9.75 1.59
N LEU A 95 37.83 9.83 2.93
CA LEU A 95 38.95 10.40 3.69
C LEU A 95 40.21 9.52 3.59
N ALA A 96 40.05 8.20 3.70
CA ALA A 96 41.15 7.26 3.59
C ALA A 96 41.84 7.34 2.21
N VAL A 97 41.07 7.30 1.11
CA VAL A 97 41.60 7.39 -0.25
C VAL A 97 42.44 8.65 -0.47
N LYS A 98 42.02 9.79 0.09
CA LYS A 98 42.76 11.06 -0.04
C LYS A 98 44.10 11.06 0.70
N GLY A 99 44.20 10.32 1.80
CA GLY A 99 45.40 10.28 2.64
C GLY A 99 46.36 9.14 2.31
N ILE A 100 45.87 8.03 1.73
CA ILE A 100 46.70 6.87 1.38
C ILE A 100 47.53 7.20 0.14
N THR A 101 48.85 7.29 0.32
CA THR A 101 49.84 7.53 -0.73
C THR A 101 50.88 6.42 -0.74
N GLU A 102 51.71 6.32 -1.80
CA GLU A 102 52.81 5.33 -1.81
C GLU A 102 53.77 5.50 -0.63
N LYS A 103 54.06 6.76 -0.25
CA LYS A 103 54.94 7.08 0.88
C LYS A 103 54.33 6.61 2.20
N GLU A 104 53.02 6.83 2.37
CA GLU A 104 52.27 6.36 3.54
C GLU A 104 52.29 4.84 3.64
N LEU A 105 51.99 4.14 2.54
CA LEU A 105 51.98 2.68 2.50
C LEU A 105 53.35 2.07 2.80
N LYS A 106 54.43 2.66 2.28
CA LYS A 106 55.80 2.20 2.56
C LYS A 106 56.21 2.42 4.02
N ARG A 107 55.73 3.50 4.66
CA ARG A 107 56.10 3.83 6.04
C ARG A 107 55.32 3.00 7.08
N ASN A 108 54.07 2.69 6.78
CA ASN A 108 53.13 2.08 7.71
C ASN A 108 52.56 0.76 7.15
N ASP A 109 53.38 -0.02 6.44
CA ASP A 109 52.99 -1.26 5.73
C ASP A 109 52.33 -2.30 6.65
N GLU A 110 52.77 -2.37 7.91
CA GLU A 110 52.18 -3.19 8.98
C GLU A 110 50.65 -2.97 9.14
N TYR A 111 50.16 -1.76 8.85
CA TYR A 111 48.75 -1.43 8.99
C TYR A 111 47.88 -1.75 7.78
N TYR A 112 48.50 -2.08 6.64
CA TYR A 112 47.81 -2.39 5.38
C TYR A 112 47.99 -3.85 4.97
N GLN A 113 48.38 -4.74 5.90
CA GLN A 113 48.60 -6.17 5.63
C GLN A 113 47.39 -6.88 4.99
N MET A 114 46.17 -6.37 5.18
CA MET A 114 44.97 -6.89 4.50
C MET A 114 45.03 -6.79 2.96
N TYR A 115 45.92 -5.96 2.43
CA TYR A 115 46.17 -5.75 1.00
C TYR A 115 47.47 -6.39 0.51
N ASN A 116 48.20 -7.08 1.38
CA ASN A 116 49.47 -7.69 1.02
C ASN A 116 49.24 -8.84 0.03
N ARG A 117 49.86 -8.76 -1.14
CA ARG A 117 49.73 -9.77 -2.19
C ARG A 117 51.04 -9.95 -2.96
N ARG A 118 51.18 -11.13 -3.57
CA ARG A 118 52.33 -11.45 -4.42
C ARG A 118 52.22 -10.74 -5.76
N ASP A 119 53.23 -9.97 -6.13
CA ASP A 119 53.38 -9.44 -7.48
C ASP A 119 53.71 -10.58 -8.44
N LEU A 120 52.86 -10.79 -9.44
CA LEU A 120 53.03 -11.85 -10.44
C LEU A 120 54.26 -11.63 -11.34
N ARG A 121 54.75 -10.39 -11.47
CA ARG A 121 55.87 -10.02 -12.34
C ARG A 121 57.21 -10.12 -11.64
N THR A 122 57.29 -9.69 -10.38
CA THR A 122 58.55 -9.68 -9.61
C THR A 122 58.65 -10.82 -8.60
N GLY A 123 57.53 -11.47 -8.26
CA GLY A 123 57.47 -12.52 -7.25
C GLY A 123 57.49 -12.01 -5.80
N GLU A 124 57.68 -10.71 -5.58
CA GLU A 124 57.75 -10.08 -4.27
C GLU A 124 56.36 -9.85 -3.66
N PHE A 125 56.26 -9.92 -2.34
CA PHE A 125 55.06 -9.58 -1.59
C PHE A 125 55.07 -8.10 -1.23
N GLY A 126 53.95 -7.42 -1.42
CA GLY A 126 53.82 -6.04 -1.01
C GLY A 126 52.40 -5.50 -1.19
N VAL A 127 52.18 -4.31 -0.63
CA VAL A 127 50.94 -3.55 -0.78
C VAL A 127 51.15 -2.52 -1.88
N LYS A 128 50.41 -2.61 -3.00
CA LYS A 128 50.44 -1.56 -4.03
C LYS A 128 49.31 -0.57 -3.83
N LEU A 129 49.60 0.70 -4.06
CA LEU A 129 48.63 1.79 -3.95
C LEU A 129 47.39 1.56 -4.83
N SER A 130 47.60 1.12 -6.07
CA SER A 130 46.53 0.82 -7.03
C SER A 130 45.49 -0.14 -6.48
N ASP A 131 45.90 -1.07 -5.61
CA ASP A 131 45.04 -2.15 -5.15
C ASP A 131 44.19 -1.71 -3.99
N VAL A 132 44.78 -0.91 -3.09
CA VAL A 132 44.08 -0.26 -1.99
C VAL A 132 43.04 0.70 -2.56
N GLN A 133 43.42 1.54 -3.53
CA GLN A 133 42.50 2.47 -4.18
C GLN A 133 41.37 1.74 -4.90
N LEU A 134 41.67 0.72 -5.70
CA LEU A 134 40.67 -0.06 -6.41
C LEU A 134 39.70 -0.79 -5.46
N ASP A 135 40.20 -1.35 -4.35
CA ASP A 135 39.33 -1.96 -3.34
C ASP A 135 38.41 -0.94 -2.68
N LEU A 136 38.95 0.22 -2.29
CA LEU A 136 38.14 1.28 -1.66
C LEU A 136 37.09 1.85 -2.61
N GLU A 137 37.43 2.07 -3.87
CA GLU A 137 36.49 2.47 -4.91
C GLU A 137 35.36 1.43 -5.08
N LYS A 138 35.72 0.14 -5.16
CA LYS A 138 34.72 -0.94 -5.25
C LYS A 138 33.83 -1.01 -4.02
N ARG A 139 34.39 -0.84 -2.81
CA ARG A 139 33.61 -0.81 -1.56
C ARG A 139 32.66 0.37 -1.51
N GLN A 140 33.12 1.57 -1.87
CA GLN A 140 32.28 2.75 -1.93
C GLN A 140 31.15 2.57 -2.95
N GLN A 141 31.45 2.03 -4.13
CA GLN A 141 30.45 1.78 -5.16
C GLN A 141 29.41 0.76 -4.69
N ALA A 142 29.84 -0.37 -4.12
CA ALA A 142 28.94 -1.39 -3.59
C ALA A 142 28.04 -0.87 -2.46
N LEU A 143 28.57 0.00 -1.58
CA LEU A 143 27.78 0.64 -0.53
C LEU A 143 26.75 1.61 -1.09
N LYS A 144 27.12 2.43 -2.09
CA LYS A 144 26.21 3.35 -2.79
C LYS A 144 25.07 2.61 -3.48
N GLU A 145 25.39 1.53 -4.19
CA GLU A 145 24.38 0.70 -4.85
C GLU A 145 23.47 -0.01 -3.83
N ARG A 146 24.05 -0.52 -2.74
CA ARG A 146 23.27 -1.18 -1.68
C ARG A 146 22.30 -0.22 -1.01
N LYS A 147 22.75 0.99 -0.61
CA LYS A 147 21.85 1.97 0.04
C LYS A 147 20.72 2.41 -0.88
N GLU A 148 20.99 2.58 -2.18
CA GLU A 148 19.98 2.97 -3.15
C GLU A 148 18.93 1.86 -3.31
N LYS A 149 19.38 0.61 -3.44
CA LYS A 149 18.48 -0.55 -3.48
C LYS A 149 17.65 -0.70 -2.21
N VAL A 150 18.25 -0.55 -1.02
CA VAL A 150 17.52 -0.64 0.25
C VAL A 150 16.50 0.50 0.38
N SER A 151 16.85 1.71 -0.04
CA SER A 151 15.92 2.86 -0.07
C SER A 151 14.72 2.58 -0.99
N GLN A 152 14.99 2.16 -2.23
CA GLN A 152 13.94 1.81 -3.20
C GLN A 152 13.08 0.62 -2.75
N LEU A 153 13.69 -0.39 -2.10
CA LEU A 153 13.00 -1.54 -1.53
C LEU A 153 11.95 -1.09 -0.50
N ASN A 154 12.35 -0.26 0.47
CA ASN A 154 11.48 0.23 1.53
C ASN A 154 10.39 1.16 0.98
N ALA A 155 10.76 2.06 0.08
CA ALA A 155 9.81 2.95 -0.57
C ALA A 155 8.72 2.16 -1.33
N SER A 156 9.11 1.11 -2.06
CA SER A 156 8.17 0.25 -2.81
C SER A 156 7.25 -0.54 -1.89
N LEU A 157 7.78 -1.11 -0.79
CA LEU A 157 6.98 -1.84 0.19
C LEU A 157 5.97 -0.92 0.88
N HIS A 158 6.43 0.23 1.38
CA HIS A 158 5.58 1.22 2.02
C HIS A 158 4.51 1.76 1.07
N GLN A 159 4.87 2.01 -0.19
CA GLN A 159 3.91 2.43 -1.21
C GLN A 159 2.83 1.36 -1.44
N SER A 160 3.22 0.08 -1.47
CA SER A 160 2.28 -1.03 -1.58
C SER A 160 1.31 -1.07 -0.39
N GLU A 161 1.81 -0.95 0.84
CA GLU A 161 1.00 -0.88 2.06
C GLU A 161 -0.03 0.28 2.01
N VAL A 162 0.43 1.48 1.67
CA VAL A 162 -0.41 2.68 1.58
C VAL A 162 -1.50 2.53 0.51
N LEU A 163 -1.16 1.96 -0.64
CA LEU A 163 -2.13 1.75 -1.72
C LEU A 163 -3.16 0.68 -1.35
N TYR A 164 -2.72 -0.41 -0.70
CA TYR A 164 -3.63 -1.42 -0.19
C TYR A 164 -4.58 -0.85 0.86
N GLN A 165 -4.05 -0.05 1.80
CA GLN A 165 -4.85 0.64 2.80
C GLN A 165 -5.92 1.54 2.16
N LYS A 166 -5.59 2.26 1.09
CA LYS A 166 -6.57 3.05 0.33
C LYS A 166 -7.68 2.19 -0.28
N SER A 167 -7.35 1.01 -0.82
CA SER A 167 -8.36 0.07 -1.31
C SER A 167 -9.29 -0.41 -0.19
N VAL A 168 -8.72 -0.77 0.97
CA VAL A 168 -9.48 -1.17 2.17
C VAL A 168 -10.41 -0.05 2.64
N GLU A 169 -9.93 1.18 2.74
CA GLU A 169 -10.70 2.33 3.21
C GLU A 169 -11.86 2.68 2.26
N ARG A 170 -11.61 2.65 0.94
CA ARG A 170 -12.66 2.86 -0.05
C ARG A 170 -13.72 1.77 0.00
N TYR A 171 -13.31 0.51 0.15
CA TYR A 171 -14.24 -0.59 0.32
C TYR A 171 -15.06 -0.45 1.61
N LYS A 172 -14.42 -0.15 2.74
CA LYS A 172 -15.10 0.16 4.01
C LYS A 172 -16.12 1.27 3.88
N ALA A 173 -15.80 2.34 3.14
CA ALA A 173 -16.73 3.43 2.91
C ALA A 173 -18.00 2.97 2.17
N ILE A 174 -17.88 2.00 1.24
CA ILE A 174 -19.02 1.38 0.57
C ILE A 174 -19.84 0.55 1.56
N VAL A 175 -19.20 -0.34 2.31
CA VAL A 175 -19.88 -1.21 3.29
C VAL A 175 -20.62 -0.38 4.34
N ASN A 176 -20.01 0.68 4.85
CA ASN A 176 -20.63 1.58 5.85
C ASN A 176 -21.79 2.40 5.27
N ARG A 177 -21.74 2.75 3.98
CA ARG A 177 -22.81 3.50 3.30
C ARG A 177 -24.01 2.62 2.95
N TYR A 178 -23.76 1.34 2.68
CA TYR A 178 -24.78 0.38 2.26
C TYR A 178 -24.78 -0.84 3.18
N PRO A 179 -25.71 -0.90 4.15
CA PRO A 179 -25.79 -1.99 5.14
C PRO A 179 -25.92 -3.42 4.59
N SER A 180 -26.28 -3.58 3.31
CA SER A 180 -26.30 -4.88 2.65
C SER A 180 -25.89 -4.75 1.18
N GLU A 181 -25.36 -5.84 0.65
CA GLU A 181 -24.98 -5.94 -0.76
C GLU A 181 -26.16 -5.65 -1.71
N LYS A 182 -27.36 -6.13 -1.35
CA LYS A 182 -28.59 -5.84 -2.11
C LYS A 182 -28.90 -4.34 -2.18
N GLN A 183 -28.77 -3.64 -1.05
CA GLN A 183 -28.95 -2.19 -1.02
C GLN A 183 -27.87 -1.45 -1.79
N PHE A 184 -26.62 -1.92 -1.72
CA PHE A 184 -25.52 -1.40 -2.53
C PHE A 184 -25.87 -1.47 -4.02
N TYR A 185 -26.28 -2.64 -4.52
CA TYR A 185 -26.67 -2.80 -5.92
C TYR A 185 -27.83 -1.88 -6.32
N LEU A 186 -28.94 -1.91 -5.57
CA LEU A 186 -30.13 -1.11 -5.90
C LEU A 186 -29.88 0.40 -5.89
N ARG A 187 -28.90 0.89 -5.13
CA ARG A 187 -28.59 2.32 -4.99
C ARG A 187 -27.38 2.78 -5.80
N THR A 188 -26.69 1.87 -6.49
CA THR A 188 -25.48 2.19 -7.26
C THR A 188 -25.82 2.87 -8.58
N ASN A 189 -25.28 4.06 -8.84
CA ASN A 189 -25.36 4.78 -10.10
C ASN A 189 -23.98 4.82 -10.81
N ASP A 190 -23.91 5.49 -11.96
CA ASP A 190 -22.66 5.56 -12.74
C ASP A 190 -21.52 6.23 -11.98
N GLU A 191 -21.80 7.15 -11.06
CA GLU A 191 -20.77 7.77 -10.22
C GLU A 191 -20.21 6.76 -9.20
N GLN A 192 -21.06 5.90 -8.62
CA GLN A 192 -20.57 4.82 -7.78
C GLN A 192 -19.76 3.78 -8.57
N VAL A 193 -20.11 3.50 -9.83
CA VAL A 193 -19.29 2.64 -10.71
C VAL A 193 -17.90 3.24 -10.95
N LYS A 194 -17.79 4.57 -11.07
CA LYS A 194 -16.47 5.23 -11.11
C LYS A 194 -15.70 5.09 -9.79
N GLU A 195 -16.35 5.21 -8.64
CA GLU A 195 -15.69 4.99 -7.34
C GLU A 195 -15.20 3.55 -7.18
N LEU A 196 -15.94 2.58 -7.71
CA LEU A 196 -15.51 1.18 -7.78
C LEU A 196 -14.23 1.02 -8.61
N ASN A 197 -14.14 1.66 -9.78
CA ASN A 197 -12.92 1.62 -10.59
C ASN A 197 -11.72 2.22 -9.86
N ARG A 198 -11.91 3.26 -9.04
CA ARG A 198 -10.82 3.81 -8.20
C ARG A 198 -10.29 2.81 -7.16
N ILE A 199 -11.10 1.84 -6.73
CA ILE A 199 -10.64 0.74 -5.87
C ILE A 199 -9.72 -0.19 -6.66
N ILE A 200 -10.09 -0.52 -7.91
CA ILE A 200 -9.24 -1.30 -8.81
C ILE A 200 -7.92 -0.58 -9.05
N ASP A 201 -7.95 0.69 -9.41
CA ASP A 201 -6.74 1.47 -9.72
C ASP A 201 -5.74 1.47 -8.54
N ALA A 202 -6.26 1.67 -7.32
CA ALA A 202 -5.46 1.63 -6.10
C ALA A 202 -4.89 0.23 -5.84
N PHE A 203 -5.69 -0.82 -6.05
CA PHE A 203 -5.28 -2.20 -5.82
C PHE A 203 -4.26 -2.70 -6.86
N ASP A 204 -4.47 -2.41 -8.15
CA ASP A 204 -3.53 -2.73 -9.21
C ASP A 204 -2.20 -2.00 -9.00
N SER A 205 -2.24 -0.74 -8.57
CA SER A 205 -1.04 0.03 -8.20
C SER A 205 -0.33 -0.59 -6.98
N CYS A 206 -1.07 -1.07 -5.98
CA CYS A 206 -0.52 -1.81 -4.84
C CYS A 206 0.24 -3.05 -5.31
N MET A 207 -0.36 -3.85 -6.19
CA MET A 207 0.25 -5.07 -6.72
C MET A 207 1.48 -4.78 -7.58
N ALA A 208 1.46 -3.69 -8.36
CA ALA A 208 2.62 -3.22 -9.11
C ALA A 208 3.78 -2.82 -8.18
N ALA A 209 3.50 -2.04 -7.13
CA ALA A 209 4.49 -1.66 -6.13
C ALA A 209 5.06 -2.88 -5.38
N PHE A 210 4.22 -3.87 -5.05
CA PHE A 210 4.66 -5.12 -4.44
C PHE A 210 5.56 -5.94 -5.36
N SER A 211 5.25 -5.98 -6.66
CA SER A 211 6.09 -6.65 -7.67
C SER A 211 7.47 -5.99 -7.77
N THR A 212 7.52 -4.65 -7.79
CA THR A 212 8.77 -3.88 -7.77
C THR A 212 9.59 -4.18 -6.51
N TYR A 213 8.93 -4.17 -5.34
CA TYR A 213 9.54 -4.59 -4.07
C TYR A 213 10.18 -5.99 -4.18
N LYS A 214 9.45 -6.98 -4.71
CA LYS A 214 9.95 -8.35 -4.87
C LYS A 214 11.14 -8.43 -5.82
N ALA A 215 11.10 -7.72 -6.94
CA ALA A 215 12.20 -7.65 -7.88
C ALA A 215 13.47 -7.09 -7.22
N ILE A 216 13.36 -5.98 -6.49
CA ILE A 216 14.50 -5.38 -5.78
C ILE A 216 15.04 -6.34 -4.70
N SER A 217 14.15 -6.96 -3.92
CA SER A 217 14.52 -7.93 -2.87
C SER A 217 15.34 -9.09 -3.43
N GLN A 218 14.96 -9.62 -4.60
CA GLN A 218 15.71 -10.67 -5.29
C GLN A 218 17.12 -10.21 -5.70
N THR A 219 17.28 -8.96 -6.16
CA THR A 219 18.61 -8.42 -6.51
C THR A 219 19.53 -8.16 -5.32
N LEU A 220 18.96 -7.95 -4.12
CA LEU A 220 19.73 -7.80 -2.88
C LEU A 220 20.19 -9.15 -2.32
N GLY A 221 19.58 -10.26 -2.74
CA GLY A 221 19.93 -11.61 -2.32
C GLY A 221 19.31 -11.98 -0.98
N LYS A 222 20.12 -12.41 0.00
CA LYS A 222 19.64 -12.86 1.31
C LYS A 222 19.18 -11.68 2.16
N THR A 223 17.93 -11.28 2.01
CA THR A 223 17.28 -10.24 2.83
C THR A 223 16.69 -10.80 4.13
N GLY A 224 16.52 -12.12 4.23
CA GLY A 224 15.82 -12.77 5.35
C GLY A 224 14.30 -12.80 5.18
N TYR A 225 13.79 -12.31 4.05
CA TYR A 225 12.37 -12.17 3.77
C TYR A 225 11.98 -12.88 2.47
N ASN A 226 10.86 -13.60 2.48
CA ASN A 226 10.31 -14.24 1.28
C ASN A 226 8.79 -14.01 1.15
N GLN A 227 8.38 -12.74 1.22
CA GLN A 227 6.95 -12.41 1.16
C GLN A 227 6.31 -12.85 -0.16
N SER A 228 5.14 -13.46 -0.08
CA SER A 228 4.28 -13.78 -1.20
C SER A 228 2.91 -13.17 -0.97
N ALA A 229 2.37 -12.50 -1.99
CA ALA A 229 1.02 -11.97 -1.95
C ALA A 229 0.00 -13.08 -2.26
N ASN A 230 -0.80 -13.46 -1.28
CA ASN A 230 -1.84 -14.47 -1.40
C ASN A 230 -3.21 -13.80 -1.39
N LEU A 231 -3.86 -13.82 -2.55
CA LEU A 231 -5.15 -13.17 -2.76
C LEU A 231 -6.31 -13.98 -2.18
N GLN A 232 -7.17 -13.32 -1.41
CA GLN A 232 -8.35 -13.86 -0.74
C GLN A 232 -9.61 -13.26 -1.36
N GLU A 233 -10.60 -14.09 -1.65
CA GLU A 233 -11.87 -13.63 -2.21
C GLU A 233 -12.75 -12.97 -1.14
N ILE A 234 -13.40 -11.87 -1.50
CA ILE A 234 -14.45 -11.25 -0.68
C ILE A 234 -15.76 -12.00 -0.96
N ARG A 235 -16.22 -12.82 -0.01
CA ARG A 235 -17.44 -13.63 -0.12
C ARG A 235 -18.58 -13.07 0.71
N VAL A 236 -18.26 -12.53 1.88
CA VAL A 236 -19.21 -11.97 2.83
C VAL A 236 -19.02 -10.46 2.87
N TYR A 237 -19.93 -9.74 2.20
CA TYR A 237 -19.86 -8.30 1.95
C TYR A 237 -19.62 -7.42 3.19
N ASP A 238 -20.15 -7.79 4.36
CA ASP A 238 -20.07 -6.99 5.59
C ASP A 238 -18.98 -7.48 6.56
N LYS A 239 -18.17 -8.47 6.18
CA LYS A 239 -17.13 -9.06 7.05
C LYS A 239 -15.76 -9.11 6.37
N ASP A 240 -15.73 -9.56 5.14
CA ASP A 240 -14.50 -9.71 4.36
C ASP A 240 -14.01 -8.35 3.85
N GLY A 241 -12.73 -8.20 3.54
CA GLY A 241 -12.23 -6.93 2.97
C GLY A 241 -12.14 -5.77 3.97
N LEU A 242 -12.44 -5.97 5.25
CA LEU A 242 -12.43 -4.90 6.28
C LEU A 242 -11.13 -4.85 7.10
N VAL A 243 -10.22 -5.81 6.94
CA VAL A 243 -8.98 -5.88 7.73
C VAL A 243 -7.78 -5.55 6.86
N VAL A 244 -6.88 -4.76 7.42
CA VAL A 244 -5.61 -4.38 6.79
C VAL A 244 -4.63 -5.55 6.90
N ALA A 245 -3.87 -5.81 5.84
CA ALA A 245 -2.90 -6.88 5.82
C ALA A 245 -1.58 -6.44 6.47
N ASN A 246 -0.85 -7.41 7.03
CA ASN A 246 0.52 -7.18 7.48
C ASN A 246 1.48 -7.56 6.34
N PHE A 247 2.28 -6.61 5.86
CA PHE A 247 3.24 -6.82 4.77
C PHE A 247 4.61 -7.29 5.27
N MET A 248 4.82 -7.35 6.59
CA MET A 248 6.08 -7.77 7.21
C MET A 248 6.16 -9.28 7.46
N VAL A 249 5.13 -10.04 7.10
CA VAL A 249 5.11 -11.52 7.19
C VAL A 249 5.32 -12.15 5.81
N ASP A 250 5.84 -13.38 5.78
CA ASP A 250 6.09 -14.07 4.50
C ASP A 250 4.79 -14.42 3.76
N ASP A 251 3.73 -14.82 4.47
CA ASP A 251 2.41 -15.06 3.89
C ASP A 251 1.55 -13.78 3.97
N VAL A 252 1.68 -12.89 2.99
CA VAL A 252 0.92 -11.64 2.93
C VAL A 252 -0.46 -11.91 2.35
N ARG A 253 -1.46 -12.04 3.23
CA ARG A 253 -2.85 -12.28 2.84
C ARG A 253 -3.55 -10.98 2.48
N LEU A 254 -3.85 -10.80 1.21
CA LEU A 254 -4.51 -9.61 0.66
C LEU A 254 -5.91 -9.96 0.18
N TRP A 255 -6.89 -9.09 0.37
CA TRP A 255 -8.21 -9.23 -0.23
C TRP A 255 -8.16 -8.84 -1.71
N ASP A 256 -8.78 -9.65 -2.57
CA ASP A 256 -8.88 -9.41 -4.00
C ASP A 256 -10.02 -8.43 -4.32
N TYR A 257 -9.75 -7.16 -4.06
CA TYR A 257 -10.70 -6.09 -4.36
C TYR A 257 -10.99 -5.98 -5.85
N LYS A 258 -10.04 -6.33 -6.72
CA LYS A 258 -10.23 -6.28 -8.16
C LYS A 258 -11.31 -7.26 -8.60
N LYS A 259 -11.20 -8.52 -8.17
CA LYS A 259 -12.19 -9.55 -8.48
C LYS A 259 -13.58 -9.18 -7.95
N TRP A 260 -13.65 -8.67 -6.72
CA TRP A 260 -14.92 -8.22 -6.14
C TRP A 260 -15.54 -7.07 -6.95
N VAL A 261 -14.77 -6.02 -7.25
CA VAL A 261 -15.28 -4.88 -8.02
C VAL A 261 -15.74 -5.30 -9.41
N GLN A 262 -14.98 -6.15 -10.10
CA GLN A 262 -15.34 -6.62 -11.44
C GLN A 262 -16.67 -7.40 -11.40
N GLY A 263 -16.84 -8.30 -10.43
CA GLY A 263 -18.10 -9.02 -10.22
C GLY A 263 -19.26 -8.07 -9.89
N ALA A 264 -19.04 -7.09 -9.00
CA ALA A 264 -20.06 -6.10 -8.66
C ALA A 264 -20.46 -5.24 -9.88
N THR A 265 -19.49 -4.80 -10.67
CA THR A 265 -19.71 -3.98 -11.87
C THR A 265 -20.46 -4.77 -12.94
N GLU A 266 -20.14 -6.06 -13.10
CA GLU A 266 -20.85 -6.96 -13.98
C GLU A 266 -22.32 -7.13 -13.56
N ALA A 267 -22.59 -7.40 -12.27
CA ALA A 267 -23.94 -7.48 -11.73
C ALA A 267 -24.73 -6.17 -11.92
N ILE A 268 -24.09 -5.02 -11.69
CA ILE A 268 -24.72 -3.71 -11.91
C ILE A 268 -25.11 -3.52 -13.38
N ASN A 269 -24.21 -3.83 -14.31
CA ASN A 269 -24.44 -3.59 -15.73
C ASN A 269 -25.41 -4.60 -16.35
N LYS A 270 -25.38 -5.87 -15.93
CA LYS A 270 -26.21 -6.93 -16.50
C LYS A 270 -27.59 -7.04 -15.85
N ASP A 271 -27.68 -6.78 -14.54
CA ASP A 271 -28.93 -6.99 -13.80
C ASP A 271 -29.59 -5.65 -13.42
N ILE A 272 -28.85 -4.73 -12.79
CA ILE A 272 -29.44 -3.54 -12.17
C ILE A 272 -29.81 -2.47 -13.20
N LYS A 273 -28.93 -2.19 -14.18
CA LYS A 273 -29.20 -1.18 -15.21
C LYS A 273 -30.43 -1.52 -16.06
N PRO A 274 -30.53 -2.73 -16.66
CA PRO A 274 -31.71 -3.10 -17.43
C PRO A 274 -32.98 -3.10 -16.58
N LEU A 275 -32.88 -3.51 -15.31
CA LEU A 275 -34.02 -3.47 -14.40
C LEU A 275 -34.55 -2.04 -14.21
N ARG A 276 -33.67 -1.06 -14.03
CA ARG A 276 -34.06 0.35 -13.92
C ARG A 276 -34.66 0.89 -15.22
N GLU A 277 -34.06 0.57 -16.35
CA GLU A 277 -34.57 0.95 -17.68
C GLU A 277 -35.97 0.38 -17.92
N ASN A 278 -36.21 -0.87 -17.52
CA ASN A 278 -37.52 -1.50 -17.59
C ASN A 278 -38.54 -0.79 -16.70
N LEU A 279 -38.18 -0.44 -15.46
CA LEU A 279 -39.07 0.32 -14.55
C LEU A 279 -39.43 1.69 -15.13
N VAL A 280 -38.46 2.41 -15.71
CA VAL A 280 -38.69 3.72 -16.32
C VAL A 280 -39.56 3.60 -17.56
N THR A 281 -39.25 2.65 -18.45
CA THR A 281 -40.06 2.37 -19.65
C THR A 281 -41.49 2.07 -19.29
N TYR A 282 -41.70 1.23 -18.27
CA TYR A 282 -43.02 0.85 -17.79
C TYR A 282 -43.80 2.05 -17.24
N ASP A 283 -43.15 2.93 -16.46
CA ASP A 283 -43.78 4.16 -15.97
C ASP A 283 -44.19 5.10 -17.11
N VAL A 284 -43.34 5.23 -18.14
CA VAL A 284 -43.63 6.04 -19.34
C VAL A 284 -44.84 5.48 -20.09
N GLU A 285 -44.95 4.16 -20.24
CA GLU A 285 -46.10 3.52 -20.89
C GLU A 285 -47.40 3.77 -20.10
N ILE A 286 -47.39 3.64 -18.78
CA ILE A 286 -48.53 4.01 -17.91
C ILE A 286 -48.93 5.47 -18.13
N ASN A 287 -47.96 6.39 -18.13
CA ASN A 287 -48.24 7.82 -18.28
C ASN A 287 -48.81 8.15 -19.68
N LYS A 288 -48.38 7.46 -20.73
CA LYS A 288 -48.97 7.59 -22.08
C LYS A 288 -50.43 7.16 -22.11
N LEU A 289 -50.75 6.01 -21.50
CA LEU A 289 -52.14 5.54 -21.38
C LEU A 289 -53.00 6.51 -20.58
N ARG A 290 -52.45 7.09 -19.50
CA ARG A 290 -53.12 8.12 -18.70
C ARG A 290 -53.48 9.35 -19.52
N GLU A 291 -52.55 9.84 -20.34
CA GLU A 291 -52.79 11.00 -21.20
C GLU A 291 -53.79 10.68 -22.31
N LYS A 292 -53.78 9.46 -22.86
CA LYS A 292 -54.76 9.00 -23.86
C LYS A 292 -56.18 8.99 -23.32
N ILE A 293 -56.39 8.46 -22.11
CA ILE A 293 -57.69 8.51 -21.41
C ILE A 293 -58.19 9.95 -21.28
N LYS A 294 -57.31 10.88 -20.86
CA LYS A 294 -57.69 12.28 -20.64
C LYS A 294 -58.06 13.02 -21.92
N LYS A 295 -57.33 12.78 -23.03
CA LYS A 295 -57.48 13.53 -24.28
C LYS A 295 -58.55 12.94 -25.19
N ASP A 296 -58.49 11.63 -25.40
CA ASP A 296 -59.28 10.98 -26.44
C ASP A 296 -60.60 10.42 -25.89
N SER A 297 -60.75 10.34 -24.56
CA SER A 297 -61.92 9.75 -23.88
C SER A 297 -62.28 8.36 -24.43
N VAL A 298 -61.27 7.53 -24.70
CA VAL A 298 -61.43 6.16 -25.22
C VAL A 298 -61.15 5.14 -24.12
N ALA A 299 -61.92 4.05 -24.08
CA ALA A 299 -61.64 2.91 -23.21
C ALA A 299 -60.34 2.19 -23.65
N ILE A 300 -59.42 1.96 -22.73
CA ILE A 300 -58.07 1.43 -23.01
C ILE A 300 -57.87 -0.02 -22.52
N ASN A 301 -58.95 -0.78 -22.29
CA ASN A 301 -58.91 -2.07 -21.60
C ASN A 301 -57.98 -3.10 -22.27
N SER A 302 -57.91 -3.13 -23.61
CA SER A 302 -57.02 -4.03 -24.36
C SER A 302 -55.54 -3.65 -24.24
N GLU A 303 -55.24 -2.35 -24.25
CA GLU A 303 -53.88 -1.82 -24.11
C GLU A 303 -53.37 -2.03 -22.69
N LEU A 304 -54.24 -1.80 -21.69
CA LEU A 304 -54.01 -2.06 -20.27
C LEU A 304 -53.71 -3.55 -20.01
N ALA A 305 -54.49 -4.46 -20.62
CA ALA A 305 -54.28 -5.90 -20.53
C ALA A 305 -52.95 -6.35 -21.18
N SER A 306 -52.53 -5.70 -22.27
CA SER A 306 -51.22 -5.99 -22.87
C SER A 306 -50.05 -5.52 -22.01
N LEU A 307 -50.22 -4.38 -21.33
CA LEU A 307 -49.22 -3.80 -20.44
C LEU A 307 -49.07 -4.65 -19.16
N SER A 308 -50.18 -5.09 -18.58
CA SER A 308 -50.16 -5.97 -17.41
C SER A 308 -49.53 -7.33 -17.70
N ALA A 309 -49.75 -7.89 -18.90
CA ALA A 309 -49.11 -9.14 -19.33
C ALA A 309 -47.58 -9.04 -19.48
N ARG A 310 -47.03 -7.83 -19.64
CA ARG A 310 -45.59 -7.56 -19.73
C ARG A 310 -44.91 -7.35 -18.38
N LEU A 311 -45.65 -7.30 -17.26
CA LEU A 311 -45.04 -7.24 -15.93
C LEU A 311 -44.16 -8.47 -15.67
N ARG A 312 -42.85 -8.25 -15.59
CA ARG A 312 -41.87 -9.29 -15.22
C ARG A 312 -40.94 -8.77 -14.13
N PHE A 313 -41.50 -8.42 -12.97
CA PHE A 313 -40.73 -7.86 -11.85
C PHE A 313 -40.12 -8.89 -10.89
N ASP A 314 -40.15 -10.18 -11.23
CA ASP A 314 -39.54 -11.24 -10.40
C ASP A 314 -38.04 -11.03 -10.19
N GLN A 315 -37.38 -10.33 -11.13
CA GLN A 315 -35.99 -9.93 -11.01
C GLN A 315 -35.75 -8.92 -9.88
N LEU A 316 -36.67 -7.97 -9.68
CA LEU A 316 -36.58 -6.96 -8.61
C LEU A 316 -36.74 -7.59 -7.23
N LYS A 317 -37.62 -8.59 -7.12
CA LYS A 317 -37.86 -9.34 -5.86
C LYS A 317 -36.63 -10.06 -5.32
N ARG A 318 -35.61 -10.34 -6.15
CA ARG A 318 -34.33 -10.91 -5.72
C ARG A 318 -33.55 -9.95 -4.81
N TYR A 319 -33.63 -8.66 -5.11
CA TYR A 319 -32.90 -7.60 -4.42
C TYR A 319 -33.74 -6.92 -3.33
N ASP A 320 -35.04 -6.74 -3.56
CA ASP A 320 -35.98 -6.19 -2.58
C ASP A 320 -37.23 -7.07 -2.53
N PRO A 321 -37.48 -7.82 -1.43
CA PRO A 321 -38.65 -8.69 -1.31
C PRO A 321 -39.99 -7.96 -1.43
N LYS A 322 -40.06 -6.67 -1.07
CA LYS A 322 -41.29 -5.86 -1.12
C LYS A 322 -41.02 -4.53 -1.86
N PRO A 323 -40.81 -4.60 -3.18
CA PRO A 323 -40.36 -3.45 -3.94
C PRO A 323 -41.47 -2.43 -4.14
N MET A 324 -41.25 -1.21 -3.63
CA MET A 324 -42.18 -0.09 -3.77
C MET A 324 -42.60 0.24 -5.22
N PRO A 325 -41.73 0.17 -6.24
CA PRO A 325 -42.15 0.42 -7.62
C PRO A 325 -43.30 -0.48 -8.09
N ILE A 326 -43.33 -1.75 -7.66
CA ILE A 326 -44.42 -2.67 -8.03
C ILE A 326 -45.74 -2.18 -7.44
N LEU A 327 -45.77 -1.85 -6.15
CA LEU A 327 -46.97 -1.36 -5.47
C LEU A 327 -47.48 -0.05 -6.10
N LEU A 328 -46.57 0.85 -6.49
CA LEU A 328 -46.93 2.08 -7.17
C LEU A 328 -47.54 1.81 -8.55
N PHE A 329 -46.98 0.88 -9.30
CA PHE A 329 -47.51 0.50 -10.60
C PHE A 329 -48.87 -0.18 -10.50
N GLU A 330 -49.06 -1.08 -9.54
CA GLU A 330 -50.37 -1.69 -9.26
C GLU A 330 -51.43 -0.63 -8.96
N MET A 331 -51.10 0.37 -8.14
CA MET A 331 -51.98 1.51 -7.86
C MET A 331 -52.31 2.30 -9.12
N LYS A 332 -51.31 2.69 -9.92
CA LYS A 332 -51.52 3.46 -11.16
C LYS A 332 -52.36 2.70 -12.19
N MET A 333 -52.17 1.38 -12.28
CA MET A 333 -52.96 0.52 -13.17
C MET A 333 -54.42 0.46 -12.73
N ALA A 334 -54.69 0.31 -11.42
CA ALA A 334 -56.05 0.32 -10.89
C ALA A 334 -56.76 1.68 -11.12
N GLU A 335 -56.04 2.79 -11.00
CA GLU A 335 -56.58 4.12 -11.34
C GLU A 335 -56.98 4.23 -12.83
N LEU A 336 -56.15 3.69 -13.73
CA LEU A 336 -56.43 3.68 -15.17
C LEU A 336 -57.62 2.78 -15.52
N GLU A 337 -57.72 1.62 -14.88
CA GLU A 337 -58.83 0.69 -15.06
C GLU A 337 -60.15 1.35 -14.66
N TYR A 338 -60.20 1.94 -13.46
CA TYR A 338 -61.37 2.68 -12.99
C TYR A 338 -61.75 3.85 -13.93
N ALA A 339 -60.78 4.63 -14.39
CA ALA A 339 -61.04 5.73 -15.31
C ALA A 339 -61.56 5.23 -16.68
N SER A 340 -61.04 4.12 -17.18
CA SER A 340 -61.49 3.49 -18.42
C SER A 340 -62.93 2.98 -18.31
N GLU A 341 -63.28 2.34 -17.20
CA GLU A 341 -64.65 1.89 -16.92
C GLU A 341 -65.65 3.05 -16.83
N LEU A 342 -65.27 4.16 -16.17
CA LEU A 342 -66.11 5.36 -16.10
C LEU A 342 -66.44 5.91 -17.50
N ILE A 343 -65.45 5.97 -18.39
CA ILE A 343 -65.63 6.43 -19.77
C ILE A 343 -66.52 5.45 -20.55
N HIS A 344 -66.26 4.15 -20.43
CA HIS A 344 -67.07 3.12 -21.07
C HIS A 344 -68.54 3.24 -20.66
N ASN A 345 -68.81 3.40 -19.36
CA ASN A 345 -70.16 3.56 -18.81
C ASN A 345 -70.81 4.92 -19.15
N LYS A 346 -70.02 5.99 -19.35
CA LYS A 346 -70.55 7.29 -19.79
C LYS A 346 -71.07 7.22 -21.22
N ALA A 347 -70.40 6.49 -22.12
CA ALA A 347 -70.87 6.26 -23.48
C ALA A 347 -72.25 5.56 -23.53
N TYR A 348 -72.59 4.72 -22.53
CA TYR A 348 -73.93 4.12 -22.41
C TYR A 348 -74.98 5.05 -21.78
N LYS A 349 -74.57 6.08 -21.01
CA LYS A 349 -75.48 7.09 -20.43
C LYS A 349 -75.84 8.21 -21.40
N ASP A 350 -75.01 8.50 -22.40
CA ASP A 350 -75.33 9.40 -23.53
C ASP A 350 -76.31 8.76 -24.54
N SER A 351 -77.23 7.94 -24.02
CA SER A 351 -78.32 7.32 -24.72
C SER A 351 -79.42 8.34 -25.09
N ALA A 352 -79.07 9.29 -25.96
CA ALA A 352 -80.04 9.84 -26.92
C ALA A 352 -80.66 8.70 -27.78
N ASP A 353 -80.06 7.50 -27.76
CA ASP A 353 -80.49 6.31 -28.49
C ASP A 353 -81.46 5.35 -27.74
N VAL A 354 -81.76 5.55 -26.44
CA VAL A 354 -82.78 4.72 -25.76
C VAL A 354 -84.18 5.02 -26.30
N ARG A 355 -84.44 6.26 -26.75
CA ARG A 355 -85.70 6.62 -27.43
C ARG A 355 -85.80 6.08 -28.87
N LEU A 356 -84.68 5.79 -29.53
CA LEU A 356 -84.66 5.22 -30.88
C LEU A 356 -84.86 3.70 -30.87
N LYS A 357 -84.42 3.00 -29.81
CA LYS A 357 -84.65 1.55 -29.66
C LYS A 357 -86.05 1.15 -29.20
N LEU A 358 -86.82 2.06 -28.60
CA LEU A 358 -88.22 1.81 -28.19
C LEU A 358 -89.25 2.14 -29.28
N ASN A 359 -88.84 2.76 -30.40
CA ASN A 359 -89.72 3.05 -31.53
C ASN A 359 -89.72 1.98 -32.64
N ASN A 360 -88.95 0.90 -32.47
CA ASN A 360 -88.86 -0.22 -33.42
C ASN A 360 -89.33 -1.55 -32.82
N SER A 361 -90.17 -1.53 -31.78
CA SER A 361 -90.80 -2.72 -31.18
C SER A 361 -92.31 -2.63 -31.25
#